data_AF-A0A2D6MIR7-F1
#
_entry.id   AF-A0A2D6MIR7-F1
#
_cell.length_a   1.000
_cell.length_b   1.000
_cell.length_c   1.000
_cell.angle_alpha   90.00
_cell.angle_beta   90.00
_cell.angle_gamma   90.00
#
_symmetry.space_group_name_H-M   'P 1'
#
loop_
_entity.id
_entity.type
_entity.pdbx_description
1 polymer ?
#
loop_
_entity_poly.entity_id
_entity_poly.type
_entity_poly.pdbx_seq_one_letter_code
_entity_poly.pdbx_strand_id
1 'polypeptide(L)'
;MKRYAKTPIKIDKSGMRVYSTTYYPPIFLNDGDTFIYAKTGDRLDNLAFKAYKDASLWWVISRANDLKGRTALLSGEIIRIPADITGILENFQKINERG
;
A
#
# COMPACT_ATOMS: atom_id res chain seq x y z
N MET A 1 -1.77 5.21 9.66
CA MET A 1 -1.80 3.87 10.31
C MET A 1 -0.43 3.20 10.13
N LYS A 2 0.20 2.61 11.16
CA LYS A 2 1.55 2.02 11.01
C LYS A 2 1.48 0.69 10.24
N ARG A 3 2.07 0.64 9.04
CA ARG A 3 2.07 -0.50 8.08
C ARG A 3 2.42 -1.86 8.71
N TYR A 4 3.36 -1.90 9.65
CA TYR A 4 3.84 -3.14 10.27
C TYR A 4 3.37 -3.35 11.71
N ALA A 5 2.48 -2.49 12.24
CA ALA A 5 2.09 -2.57 13.64
C ALA A 5 1.34 -3.88 14.01
N LYS A 6 0.71 -4.52 13.02
CA LYS A 6 -0.03 -5.77 13.21
C LYS A 6 0.70 -7.00 12.63
N THR A 7 2.00 -6.91 12.36
CA THR A 7 2.75 -8.05 11.80
C THR A 7 2.80 -9.19 12.83
N PRO A 8 2.27 -10.39 12.53
CA PRO A 8 2.30 -11.52 13.46
C PRO A 8 3.74 -11.88 13.84
N ILE A 9 3.94 -12.24 15.11
CA ILE A 9 5.22 -12.78 15.61
C ILE A 9 5.06 -14.28 15.77
N LYS A 10 5.90 -15.06 15.09
CA LYS A 10 5.94 -16.52 15.18
C LYS A 10 7.21 -16.99 15.87
N ILE A 11 7.18 -18.21 16.40
CA ILE A 11 8.38 -18.88 16.94
C ILE A 11 8.95 -19.74 15.81
N ASP A 12 10.21 -19.49 15.47
CA ASP A 12 10.93 -20.32 14.50
C ASP A 12 11.29 -21.69 15.08
N LYS A 13 11.64 -22.65 14.23
CA LYS A 13 12.09 -24.00 14.64
C LYS A 13 13.26 -23.97 15.63
N SER A 14 14.02 -22.88 15.62
CA SER A 14 15.15 -22.60 16.52
C SER A 14 14.74 -21.99 17.87
N GLY A 15 13.43 -21.82 18.13
CA GLY A 15 12.90 -21.22 19.37
C GLY A 15 12.94 -19.68 19.42
N MET A 16 13.38 -19.02 18.35
CA MET A 16 13.48 -17.56 18.29
C MET A 16 12.18 -16.90 17.83
N ARG A 17 11.86 -15.73 18.39
CA ARG A 17 10.74 -14.89 17.92
C ARG A 17 11.11 -14.19 16.62
N VAL A 18 10.34 -14.42 15.57
CA VAL A 18 10.53 -13.81 14.25
C VAL A 18 9.24 -13.19 13.75
N TYR A 19 9.35 -12.12 12.96
CA TYR A 19 8.19 -11.55 12.28
C TYR A 19 7.76 -12.45 11.10
N SER A 20 6.44 -12.59 10.92
CA SER A 20 5.87 -13.25 9.75
C SER A 20 5.88 -12.34 8.51
N THR A 21 5.60 -12.94 7.35
CA THR A 21 5.51 -12.22 6.08
C THR A 21 4.23 -11.41 6.02
N THR A 22 4.34 -10.10 5.74
CA THR A 22 3.18 -9.25 5.47
C THR A 22 2.71 -9.42 4.02
N TYR A 23 1.46 -9.83 3.84
CA TYR A 23 0.81 -9.97 2.54
C TYR A 23 0.06 -8.71 2.14
N TYR A 24 0.06 -8.38 0.85
CA TYR A 24 -0.67 -7.25 0.29
C TYR A 24 -1.81 -7.75 -0.61
N PRO A 25 -3.07 -7.36 -0.35
CA PRO A 25 -4.19 -7.78 -1.18
C PRO A 25 -4.04 -7.27 -2.62
N PRO A 26 -4.63 -7.96 -3.61
CA PRO A 26 -4.86 -7.37 -4.92
C PRO A 26 -5.86 -6.21 -4.80
N ILE A 27 -5.62 -5.12 -5.53
CA ILE A 27 -6.48 -3.92 -5.55
C ILE A 27 -7.11 -3.81 -6.93
N PHE A 28 -8.34 -4.35 -7.07
CA PHE A 28 -9.10 -4.33 -8.32
C PHE A 28 -9.57 -2.92 -8.67
N LEU A 29 -9.78 -2.66 -9.97
CA LEU A 29 -10.35 -1.39 -10.43
C LEU A 29 -11.73 -1.16 -9.80
N ASN A 30 -11.97 0.10 -9.42
CA ASN A 30 -13.24 0.57 -8.89
C ASN A 30 -13.62 1.86 -9.62
N ASP A 31 -14.90 2.08 -9.84
CA ASP A 31 -15.43 3.26 -10.54
C ASP A 31 -15.14 4.57 -9.79
N GLY A 32 -14.91 4.49 -8.47
CA GLY A 32 -14.51 5.64 -7.66
C GLY A 32 -13.06 6.09 -7.83
N ASP A 33 -12.23 5.34 -8.57
CA ASP A 33 -10.80 5.61 -8.65
C ASP A 33 -10.48 6.85 -9.48
N THR A 34 -9.50 7.62 -9.01
CA THR A 34 -9.05 8.83 -9.69
C THR A 34 -7.76 8.57 -10.46
N PHE A 35 -7.65 9.10 -11.68
CA PHE A 35 -6.43 9.02 -12.48
C PHE A 35 -5.80 10.40 -12.60
N ILE A 36 -4.51 10.49 -12.26
CA ILE A 36 -3.75 11.73 -12.32
C ILE A 36 -2.50 11.57 -13.19
N TYR A 37 -2.02 12.67 -13.76
CA TYR A 37 -0.72 12.70 -14.40
C TYR A 37 0.36 13.02 -13.39
N ALA A 38 1.35 12.14 -13.25
CA ALA A 38 2.52 12.38 -12.44
C ALA A 38 3.39 13.48 -13.07
N LYS A 39 3.87 14.41 -12.23
CA LYS A 39 4.83 15.44 -12.62
C LYS A 39 6.24 15.06 -12.18
N THR A 40 7.25 15.61 -12.84
CA THR A 40 8.64 15.48 -12.38
C THR A 40 8.76 15.92 -10.92
N GLY A 41 9.30 15.04 -10.07
CA GLY A 41 9.47 15.28 -8.64
C GLY A 41 8.28 14.85 -7.78
N ASP A 42 7.18 14.37 -8.36
CA ASP A 42 6.12 13.74 -7.59
C ASP A 42 6.60 12.41 -6.99
N ARG A 43 6.16 12.19 -5.75
CA ARG A 43 6.47 10.98 -4.99
C ARG A 43 5.19 10.35 -4.45
N LEU A 44 5.21 9.03 -4.28
CA LEU A 44 4.06 8.27 -3.80
C LEU A 44 3.58 8.70 -2.40
N ASP A 45 4.52 9.06 -1.53
CA ASP A 45 4.25 9.60 -0.18
C ASP A 45 3.47 10.92 -0.22
N ASN A 46 3.86 11.84 -1.10
CA ASN A 46 3.16 13.11 -1.29
C ASN A 46 1.76 12.90 -1.88
N LEU A 47 1.61 11.96 -2.82
CA LEU A 47 0.31 11.63 -3.39
C LEU A 47 -0.63 11.00 -2.37
N ALA A 48 -0.13 10.05 -1.57
CA ALA A 48 -0.90 9.44 -0.50
C ALA A 48 -1.34 10.48 0.54
N PHE A 49 -0.46 11.42 0.89
CA PHE A 49 -0.84 12.51 1.78
C PHE A 49 -1.90 13.44 1.16
N LYS A 50 -1.80 13.76 -0.13
CA LYS A 50 -2.81 14.59 -0.82
C LYS A 50 -4.17 13.89 -0.91
N ALA A 51 -4.18 12.60 -1.25
CA ALA A 51 -5.39 11.81 -1.46
C ALA A 51 -6.07 11.37 -0.15
N TYR A 52 -5.29 10.86 0.81
CA TYR A 52 -5.81 10.18 2.00
C TYR A 52 -5.48 10.88 3.31
N LYS A 53 -4.77 12.02 3.25
CA LYS A 53 -4.21 12.71 4.44
C LYS A 53 -3.28 11.85 5.28
N ASP A 54 -2.77 10.75 4.72
CA ASP A 54 -1.84 9.83 5.39
C ASP A 54 -0.75 9.38 4.40
N ALA A 55 0.47 9.88 4.59
CA ALA A 55 1.61 9.52 3.77
C ALA A 55 1.99 8.03 3.88
N SER A 56 1.61 7.35 4.97
CA SER A 56 1.91 5.93 5.17
C SER A 56 1.14 5.00 4.23
N LEU A 57 0.09 5.50 3.56
CA LEU A 57 -0.74 4.76 2.60
C LEU A 57 -0.17 4.75 1.17
N TRP A 58 1.06 5.23 0.97
CA TRP A 58 1.74 5.20 -0.33
C TRP A 58 1.79 3.82 -0.98
N TRP A 59 1.83 2.75 -0.17
CA TRP A 59 1.85 1.37 -0.65
C TRP A 59 0.56 0.97 -1.37
N VAL A 60 -0.58 1.61 -1.03
CA VAL A 60 -1.88 1.38 -1.68
C VAL A 60 -1.80 1.83 -3.14
N ILE A 61 -1.31 3.05 -3.35
CA ILE A 61 -1.10 3.63 -4.69
C ILE A 61 -0.05 2.81 -5.45
N SER A 62 1.05 2.45 -4.79
CA SER A 62 2.10 1.60 -5.38
C SER A 62 1.53 0.28 -5.89
N ARG A 63 0.73 -0.40 -5.06
CA ARG A 63 0.17 -1.73 -5.37
C ARG A 63 -0.89 -1.66 -6.46
N ALA A 64 -1.73 -0.62 -6.47
CA ALA A 64 -2.77 -0.43 -7.48
C ALA A 64 -2.21 -0.13 -8.89
N ASN A 65 -0.98 0.34 -8.98
CA ASN A 65 -0.29 0.67 -10.23
C ASN A 65 0.86 -0.30 -10.57
N ASP A 66 0.98 -1.43 -9.86
CA ASP A 66 2.09 -2.40 -9.95
C ASP A 66 3.50 -1.76 -9.91
N LEU A 67 3.64 -0.65 -9.19
CA LEU A 67 4.93 0.04 -9.02
C LEU A 67 5.79 -0.75 -8.04
N LYS A 68 6.95 -1.22 -8.50
CA LYS A 68 7.91 -2.01 -7.72
C LYS A 68 9.22 -1.23 -7.55
N GLY A 69 9.70 -1.15 -6.31
CA GLY A 69 11.07 -0.70 -6.02
C GLY A 69 11.37 0.78 -6.24
N ARG A 70 10.37 1.64 -6.48
CA ARG A 70 10.56 3.08 -6.68
C ARG A 70 9.51 3.91 -5.96
N THR A 71 9.93 5.03 -5.38
CA THR A 71 9.06 6.02 -4.72
C THR A 71 8.82 7.26 -5.57
N ALA A 72 9.77 7.57 -6.46
CA ALA A 72 9.66 8.66 -7.43
C ALA A 72 8.87 8.18 -8.65
N LEU A 73 7.96 9.02 -9.10
CA LEU A 73 7.17 8.79 -10.30
C LEU A 73 7.88 9.39 -11.51
N LEU A 74 7.74 8.74 -12.68
CA LEU A 74 8.21 9.34 -13.92
C LEU A 74 7.17 10.36 -14.39
N SER A 75 7.66 11.49 -14.90
CA SER A 75 6.78 12.52 -15.44
C SER A 75 6.00 11.99 -16.64
N GLY A 76 4.70 12.26 -16.66
CA GLY A 76 3.80 11.81 -17.72
C GLY A 76 3.17 10.42 -17.48
N GLU A 77 3.55 9.70 -16.42
CA GLU A 77 2.86 8.47 -16.04
C GLU A 77 1.45 8.77 -15.52
N ILE A 78 0.47 7.98 -15.97
CA ILE A 78 -0.89 8.01 -15.41
C ILE A 78 -0.88 7.14 -14.16
N ILE A 79 -1.19 7.77 -13.02
CA ILE A 79 -1.24 7.11 -11.72
C ILE A 79 -2.68 7.02 -11.25
N ARG A 80 -3.12 5.79 -11.00
CA ARG A 80 -4.40 5.45 -10.38
C ARG A 80 -4.31 5.67 -8.87
N ILE A 81 -5.28 6.40 -8.32
CA ILE A 81 -5.45 6.62 -6.89
C ILE A 81 -6.74 5.89 -6.48
N PRO A 82 -6.65 4.75 -5.79
CA PRO A 82 -7.82 4.04 -5.30
C PRO A 82 -8.66 4.87 -4.34
N ALA A 83 -9.99 4.89 -4.51
CA ALA A 83 -10.88 5.60 -3.58
C ALA A 83 -11.28 4.75 -2.36
N ASP A 84 -11.45 3.44 -2.54
CA ASP A 84 -11.89 2.53 -1.48
C ASP A 84 -10.73 2.13 -0.54
N ILE A 85 -10.32 3.05 0.32
CA ILE A 85 -9.25 2.79 1.29
C ILE A 85 -9.70 1.84 2.39
N THR A 86 -10.94 1.98 2.85
CA THR A 86 -11.48 1.16 3.95
C THR A 86 -11.49 -0.31 3.57
N GLY A 87 -12.03 -0.67 2.40
CA GLY A 87 -12.06 -2.05 1.93
C GLY A 87 -10.67 -2.64 1.72
N ILE A 88 -9.72 -1.85 1.20
CA ILE A 88 -8.33 -2.27 1.03
C ILE A 88 -7.66 -2.56 2.38
N LEU A 89 -7.87 -1.70 3.37
CA LEU A 89 -7.31 -1.87 4.71
C LEU A 89 -7.94 -3.04 5.47
N GLU A 90 -9.24 -3.28 5.30
CA GLU A 90 -9.91 -4.45 5.85
C GLU A 90 -9.38 -5.74 5.23
N ASN A 91 -9.24 -5.79 3.90
CA ASN A 91 -8.70 -6.96 3.21
C ASN A 91 -7.25 -7.20 3.61
N PHE A 92 -6.45 -6.14 3.75
CA PHE A 92 -5.10 -6.23 4.27
C PHE A 92 -5.06 -6.82 5.68
N GLN A 93 -5.97 -6.41 6.57
CA GLN A 93 -6.08 -6.97 7.91
C GLN A 93 -6.50 -8.44 7.87
N LYS A 94 -7.58 -8.78 7.14
CA LYS A 94 -8.11 -10.14 7.03
C LYS A 94 -7.08 -11.17 6.55
N ILE A 95 -6.22 -10.80 5.59
CA ILE A 95 -5.18 -11.70 5.07
C ILE A 95 -4.05 -11.89 6.09
N ASN A 96 -3.69 -10.84 6.84
CA ASN A 96 -2.58 -10.89 7.80
C ASN A 96 -3.00 -11.33 9.22
N GLU A 97 -4.29 -11.37 9.55
CA GLU A 97 -4.81 -11.86 10.84
C GLU A 97 -4.74 -13.38 10.98
N ARG A 98 -4.66 -14.12 9.87
CA ARG A 98 -4.63 -15.60 9.84
C ARG A 98 -3.21 -16.19 9.70
N GLY A 99 -2.17 -15.35 9.67
CA GLY A 99 -0.78 -15.72 9.38
C GLY A 99 0.10 -15.92 10.59
#